data_AF-A0A2P8WEZ7-F1
#
_entry.id   AF-A0A2P8WEZ7-F1
#
_cell.length_a   1.000
_cell.length_b   1.000
_cell.length_c   1.000
_cell.angle_alpha   90.00
_cell.angle_beta   90.00
_cell.angle_gamma   90.00
#
_symmetry.space_group_name_H-M   'P 1'
#
loop_
_entity.id
_entity.type
_entity.pdbx_description
1 polymer ?
#
loop_
_entity_poly.entity_id
_entity_poly.type
_entity_poly.pdbx_seq_one_letter_code
_entity_poly.pdbx_strand_id
1 'polypeptide(L)'
;MLEQLVRPLVRTQIEVLAKAPSAAGRLTSMISQWLGYLGVRAEVKQLRTADGKIHVSMVVDRPEQCREQEWQKILTNIRQNHRSEEESFELTYARMSEPQRSKVHRLLAHVIQAGSSENPLDSWPQLQTHLADMGMNEMLLAGIKAGLKQPASLDALLKNLDPEVAAFVLSRGIAIALLDRQINQDEDDALKALYSVLEQRSA
;
A
#
# COMPACT_ATOMS: atom_id res chain seq x y z
N MET A 1 -5.44 17.36 5.15
CA MET A 1 -5.36 18.43 4.11
C MET A 1 -5.22 17.86 2.70
N LEU A 2 -4.32 16.90 2.44
CA LEU A 2 -4.22 16.20 1.14
C LEU A 2 -5.52 15.47 0.75
N GLU A 3 -6.18 14.80 1.70
CA GLU A 3 -7.44 14.11 1.44
C GLU A 3 -8.59 15.03 0.99
N GLN A 4 -8.63 16.26 1.51
CA GLN A 4 -9.65 17.27 1.17
C GLN A 4 -9.47 17.81 -0.25
N LEU A 5 -8.27 17.72 -0.82
CA LEU A 5 -7.97 18.15 -2.18
C LEU A 5 -8.04 17.00 -3.18
N VAL A 6 -7.57 15.81 -2.79
CA VAL A 6 -7.49 14.63 -3.68
C VAL A 6 -8.88 14.03 -3.93
N ARG A 7 -9.78 13.98 -2.93
CA ARG A 7 -11.11 13.36 -3.13
C ARG A 7 -12.02 14.10 -4.09
N PRO A 8 -12.21 15.44 -3.96
CA PRO A 8 -13.02 16.17 -4.92
C PRO A 8 -12.43 16.07 -6.32
N LEU A 9 -11.10 16.13 -6.44
CA LEU A 9 -10.39 15.95 -7.70
C LEU A 9 -10.67 14.59 -8.33
N VAL A 10 -10.50 13.48 -7.60
CA VAL A 10 -10.76 12.12 -8.09
C VAL A 10 -12.24 11.96 -8.48
N ARG A 11 -13.17 12.47 -7.67
CA ARG A 11 -14.60 12.41 -7.98
C ARG A 11 -14.94 13.19 -9.24
N THR A 12 -14.46 14.42 -9.37
CA THR A 12 -14.63 15.23 -10.58
C THR A 12 -14.02 14.53 -11.80
N GLN A 13 -12.85 13.91 -11.65
CA GLN A 13 -12.21 13.17 -12.72
C GLN A 13 -13.02 11.93 -13.14
N ILE A 14 -13.60 11.19 -12.21
CA ILE A 14 -14.51 10.07 -12.50
C ILE A 14 -15.76 10.57 -13.22
N GLU A 15 -16.37 11.66 -12.76
CA GLU A 15 -17.55 12.25 -13.41
C GLU A 15 -17.23 12.73 -14.84
N VAL A 16 -16.04 13.27 -15.05
CA VAL A 16 -15.53 13.67 -16.36
C VAL A 16 -15.32 12.44 -17.26
N LEU A 17 -14.77 11.35 -16.74
CA LEU A 17 -14.62 10.09 -17.48
C LEU A 17 -15.98 9.50 -17.88
N ALA A 18 -16.94 9.49 -16.96
CA ALA A 18 -18.28 8.96 -17.20
C ALA A 18 -19.05 9.73 -18.28
N LYS A 19 -18.78 11.02 -18.44
CA LYS A 19 -19.44 11.91 -19.42
C LYS A 19 -18.69 12.04 -20.75
N ALA A 20 -17.44 11.55 -20.83
CA ALA A 20 -16.59 11.76 -21.99
C ALA A 20 -16.72 10.62 -23.01
N PRO A 21 -17.06 10.89 -24.28
CA PRO A 21 -17.00 9.88 -25.34
C PRO A 21 -15.56 9.39 -25.61
N SER A 22 -14.54 10.13 -25.14
CA SER A 22 -13.13 9.76 -25.18
C SER A 22 -12.58 9.30 -23.81
N ALA A 23 -13.38 8.59 -23.02
CA ALA A 23 -13.01 8.11 -21.69
C ALA A 23 -11.67 7.33 -21.67
N ALA A 24 -11.40 6.50 -22.68
CA ALA A 24 -10.16 5.72 -22.76
C ALA A 24 -8.89 6.59 -22.86
N GLY A 25 -8.92 7.63 -23.70
CA GLY A 25 -7.79 8.56 -23.87
C GLY A 25 -7.58 9.43 -22.63
N ARG A 26 -8.68 9.87 -22.00
CA ARG A 26 -8.61 10.66 -20.75
C ARG A 26 -8.07 9.83 -19.59
N LEU A 27 -8.54 8.58 -19.45
CA LEU A 27 -8.06 7.68 -18.40
C LEU A 27 -6.56 7.38 -18.57
N THR A 28 -6.11 7.18 -19.80
CA THR A 28 -4.69 7.01 -20.12
C THR A 28 -3.85 8.22 -19.67
N SER A 29 -4.31 9.44 -20.00
CA SER A 29 -3.65 10.66 -19.57
C SER A 29 -3.63 10.81 -18.05
N MET A 30 -4.74 10.49 -17.38
CA MET A 30 -4.86 10.61 -15.92
C MET A 30 -3.93 9.64 -15.19
N ILE A 31 -3.88 8.36 -15.60
CA ILE A 31 -2.99 7.36 -14.98
C ILE A 31 -1.53 7.81 -15.10
N SER A 32 -1.14 8.27 -16.30
CA SER A 32 0.23 8.75 -16.55
C SER A 32 0.55 9.99 -15.71
N GLN A 33 -0.41 10.89 -15.53
CA GLN A 33 -0.27 12.10 -14.72
C GLN A 33 -0.18 11.79 -13.22
N TRP A 34 -0.98 10.86 -12.71
CA TRP A 34 -0.92 10.42 -11.30
C TRP A 34 0.43 9.79 -10.97
N LEU A 35 0.94 8.92 -11.84
CA LEU A 35 2.28 8.36 -11.67
C LEU A 35 3.37 9.44 -11.78
N GLY A 36 3.18 10.43 -12.67
CA GLY A 36 4.06 11.58 -12.79
C GLY A 36 4.16 12.40 -11.50
N TYR A 37 3.07 12.55 -10.73
CA TYR A 37 3.11 13.19 -9.41
C TYR A 37 3.96 12.43 -8.38
N LEU A 38 4.17 11.13 -8.60
CA LEU A 38 5.03 10.29 -7.78
C LEU A 38 6.48 10.23 -8.32
N GLY A 39 6.82 11.05 -9.32
CA GLY A 39 8.13 11.04 -9.98
C GLY A 39 8.35 9.82 -10.86
N VAL A 40 7.26 9.16 -11.32
CA VAL A 40 7.31 8.00 -12.22
C VAL A 40 6.72 8.37 -13.57
N ARG A 41 7.55 8.33 -14.61
CA ARG A 41 7.05 8.46 -15.99
C ARG A 41 6.53 7.11 -16.47
N ALA A 42 5.29 7.10 -16.93
CA ALA A 42 4.63 5.91 -17.44
C ALA A 42 3.92 6.18 -18.77
N GLU A 43 3.90 5.17 -19.63
CA GLU A 43 3.18 5.18 -20.89
C GLU A 43 2.20 3.99 -20.92
N VAL A 44 0.89 4.27 -21.01
CA VAL A 44 -0.13 3.23 -21.16
C VAL A 44 -0.10 2.70 -22.59
N LYS A 45 0.20 1.41 -22.75
CA LYS A 45 0.24 0.72 -24.05
C LYS A 45 -1.09 0.13 -24.46
N GLN A 46 -1.86 -0.39 -23.50
CA GLN A 46 -3.16 -0.99 -23.78
C GLN A 46 -4.14 -0.71 -22.65
N LEU A 47 -5.37 -0.39 -23.03
CA LEU A 47 -6.50 -0.27 -22.12
C LEU A 47 -7.62 -1.17 -22.63
N ARG A 48 -8.07 -2.12 -21.81
CA ARG A 48 -9.15 -3.06 -22.16
C ARG A 48 -10.17 -3.11 -21.02
N THR A 49 -11.42 -3.39 -21.35
CA THR A 49 -12.45 -3.65 -20.34
C THR A 49 -12.85 -5.12 -20.41
N ALA A 50 -12.83 -5.83 -19.28
CA ALA A 50 -13.30 -7.20 -19.16
C ALA A 50 -13.89 -7.39 -17.76
N ASP A 51 -15.00 -8.14 -17.65
CA ASP A 51 -15.62 -8.51 -16.37
C ASP A 51 -15.91 -7.32 -15.43
N GLY A 52 -16.32 -6.18 -16.00
CA GLY A 52 -16.58 -4.95 -15.25
C GLY A 52 -15.32 -4.25 -14.72
N LYS A 53 -14.13 -4.69 -15.12
CA LYS A 53 -12.83 -4.13 -14.74
C LYS A 53 -12.15 -3.44 -15.92
N ILE A 54 -11.27 -2.49 -15.61
CA ILE A 54 -10.38 -1.87 -16.58
C ILE A 54 -9.00 -2.47 -16.40
N HIS A 55 -8.50 -3.12 -17.44
CA HIS A 55 -7.17 -3.67 -17.53
C HIS A 55 -6.24 -2.69 -18.23
N VAL A 56 -5.11 -2.39 -17.59
CA VAL A 56 -4.13 -1.42 -18.08
C VAL A 56 -2.79 -2.11 -18.22
N SER A 57 -2.20 -2.03 -19.41
CA SER A 57 -0.80 -2.39 -19.65
C SER A 57 0.00 -1.11 -19.83
N MET A 58 1.13 -1.01 -19.13
CA MET A 58 1.97 0.19 -19.14
C MET A 58 3.45 -0.16 -19.17
N VAL A 59 4.24 0.76 -19.71
CA VAL A 59 5.70 0.79 -19.58
C VAL A 59 6.03 1.90 -18.61
N VAL A 60 6.93 1.62 -17.66
CA VAL A 60 7.41 2.60 -16.68
C VAL A 60 8.90 2.85 -16.89
N ASP A 61 9.29 4.12 -16.85
CA ASP A 61 10.69 4.53 -16.86
C ASP A 61 11.26 4.51 -15.43
N ARG A 62 12.59 4.71 -15.33
CA ARG A 62 13.28 4.87 -14.04
C ARG A 62 12.62 6.00 -13.23
N PRO A 63 12.15 5.72 -12.00
CA PRO A 63 11.66 6.76 -11.10
C PRO A 63 12.74 7.81 -10.79
N GLU A 64 12.35 9.07 -10.60
CA GLU A 64 13.29 10.17 -10.35
C GLU A 64 14.22 9.92 -9.15
N GLN A 65 13.70 9.29 -8.10
CA GLN A 65 14.42 9.00 -6.86
C GLN A 65 15.31 7.73 -6.94
N CYS A 66 15.20 6.93 -8.00
CA CYS A 66 15.94 5.67 -8.15
C CYS A 66 17.26 5.92 -8.88
N ARG A 67 18.40 5.52 -8.32
CA ARG A 67 19.71 5.67 -8.99
C ARG A 67 19.81 4.72 -10.18
N GLU A 68 20.63 5.07 -11.17
CA GLU A 68 20.80 4.24 -12.38
C GLU A 68 21.27 2.81 -12.05
N GLN A 69 22.20 2.66 -11.10
CA GLN A 69 22.67 1.33 -10.68
C GLN A 69 21.57 0.49 -10.03
N GLU A 70 20.71 1.11 -9.23
CA GLU A 70 19.56 0.45 -8.60
C GLU A 70 18.53 0.04 -9.66
N TRP A 71 18.28 0.92 -10.64
CA TRP A 71 17.38 0.65 -11.75
C TRP A 71 17.86 -0.52 -12.61
N GLN A 72 19.14 -0.55 -12.99
CA GLN A 72 19.71 -1.67 -13.75
C GLN A 72 19.65 -2.98 -12.95
N LYS A 73 19.83 -2.93 -11.63
CA LYS A 73 19.67 -4.10 -10.76
C LYS A 73 18.22 -4.59 -10.74
N ILE A 74 17.24 -3.70 -10.63
CA ILE A 74 15.81 -4.04 -10.71
C ILE A 74 15.49 -4.72 -12.05
N LEU A 75 15.91 -4.11 -13.18
CA LEU A 75 15.70 -4.68 -14.51
C LEU A 75 16.35 -6.05 -14.67
N THR A 76 17.55 -6.22 -14.12
CA THR A 76 18.27 -7.51 -14.14
C THR A 76 17.53 -8.56 -13.34
N ASN A 77 17.10 -8.24 -12.11
CA ASN A 77 16.34 -9.14 -11.26
C ASN A 77 15.03 -9.59 -11.93
N ILE A 78 14.28 -8.66 -12.54
CA ILE A 78 13.03 -8.98 -13.25
C ILE A 78 13.28 -9.95 -14.41
N ARG A 79 14.33 -9.68 -15.22
CA ARG A 79 14.69 -10.55 -16.36
C ARG A 79 15.11 -11.95 -15.92
N GLN A 80 15.78 -12.05 -14.76
CA GLN A 80 16.23 -13.32 -14.19
C GLN A 80 15.10 -14.11 -13.52
N ASN A 81 14.08 -13.44 -12.99
CA ASN A 81 12.94 -14.07 -12.29
C ASN A 81 11.80 -14.55 -13.20
N HIS A 82 12.01 -14.67 -14.53
CA HIS A 82 10.99 -15.15 -15.48
C HIS A 82 10.51 -16.61 -15.29
N ARG A 83 10.95 -17.30 -14.23
CA ARG A 83 10.52 -18.67 -13.90
C ARG A 83 9.87 -18.83 -12.52
N SER A 84 9.68 -17.75 -11.78
CA SER A 84 9.04 -17.82 -10.46
C SER A 84 7.65 -17.19 -10.51
N GLU A 85 6.69 -17.99 -10.07
CA GLU A 85 5.30 -17.62 -9.77
C GLU A 85 5.23 -16.24 -9.10
N GLU A 86 4.22 -15.48 -9.49
CA GLU A 86 3.84 -14.16 -8.96
C GLU A 86 4.44 -13.86 -7.58
N GLU A 87 5.56 -13.12 -7.54
CA GLU A 87 6.11 -12.54 -6.31
C GLU A 87 5.18 -11.44 -5.81
N SER A 88 4.02 -11.86 -5.30
CA SER A 88 3.19 -11.02 -4.46
C SER A 88 3.95 -10.70 -3.17
N PHE A 89 3.60 -9.57 -2.54
CA PHE A 89 4.09 -9.18 -1.21
C PHE A 89 3.98 -10.32 -0.17
N GLU A 90 3.15 -11.33 -0.43
CA GLU A 90 3.02 -12.54 0.38
C GLU A 90 4.32 -13.36 0.46
N LEU A 91 5.14 -13.40 -0.60
CA LEU A 91 6.43 -14.11 -0.55
C LEU A 91 7.45 -13.40 0.34
N THR A 92 7.42 -12.07 0.43
CA THR A 92 8.25 -11.32 1.39
C THR A 92 7.84 -11.65 2.82
N TYR A 93 6.54 -11.62 3.12
CA TYR A 93 6.02 -11.97 4.45
C TYR A 93 6.29 -13.44 4.81
N ALA A 94 6.17 -14.36 3.86
CA ALA A 94 6.49 -15.78 4.05
C ALA A 94 7.99 -16.04 4.27
N ARG A 95 8.88 -15.13 3.84
CA ARG A 95 10.33 -15.23 4.08
C ARG A 95 10.76 -14.58 5.41
N MET A 96 9.91 -13.75 6.02
CA MET A 96 10.20 -13.13 7.31
C MET A 96 10.33 -14.16 8.44
N SER A 97 11.26 -13.90 9.36
CA SER A 97 11.40 -14.66 10.60
C SER A 97 10.20 -14.45 11.54
N GLU A 98 9.98 -15.39 12.46
CA GLU A 98 8.85 -15.32 13.41
C GLU A 98 8.82 -14.01 14.22
N PRO A 99 9.95 -13.47 14.74
CA PRO A 99 9.96 -12.17 15.41
C PRO A 99 9.56 -11.02 14.49
N GLN A 100 9.98 -11.04 13.22
CA GLN A 100 9.60 -10.01 12.23
C GLN A 100 8.10 -10.08 11.93
N ARG A 101 7.54 -11.28 11.72
CA ARG A 101 6.10 -11.47 11.50
C ARG A 101 5.27 -11.01 12.69
N SER A 102 5.70 -11.34 13.91
CA SER A 102 5.04 -10.88 15.13
C SER A 102 5.03 -9.35 15.24
N LYS A 103 6.13 -8.68 14.85
CA LYS A 103 6.16 -7.21 14.76
C LYS A 103 5.21 -6.68 13.69
N VAL A 104 5.17 -7.27 12.50
CA VAL A 104 4.20 -6.91 11.44
C VAL A 104 2.78 -6.96 11.97
N HIS A 105 2.39 -8.05 12.63
CA HIS A 105 1.05 -8.24 13.17
C HIS A 105 0.66 -7.15 14.14
N ARG A 106 1.55 -6.86 15.09
CA ARG A 106 1.30 -5.88 16.14
C ARG A 106 1.27 -4.46 15.59
N LEU A 107 2.13 -4.13 14.64
CA LEU A 107 2.13 -2.81 14.01
C LEU A 107 0.87 -2.59 13.15
N LEU A 108 0.47 -3.56 12.33
CA LEU A 108 -0.76 -3.46 11.54
C LEU A 108 -2.00 -3.43 12.43
N ALA A 109 -2.02 -4.22 13.51
CA ALA A 109 -3.08 -4.16 14.52
C ALA A 109 -3.16 -2.78 15.19
N HIS A 110 -2.01 -2.15 15.46
CA HIS A 110 -1.96 -0.82 16.03
C HIS A 110 -2.51 0.23 15.07
N VAL A 111 -2.18 0.16 13.77
CA VAL A 111 -2.77 1.06 12.75
C VAL A 111 -4.29 0.91 12.70
N ILE A 112 -4.82 -0.32 12.74
CA ILE A 112 -6.26 -0.57 12.79
C ILE A 112 -6.91 0.02 14.05
N GLN A 113 -6.24 -0.09 15.20
CA GLN A 113 -6.70 0.47 16.47
C GLN A 113 -6.70 2.01 16.46
N ALA A 114 -5.68 2.62 15.86
CA ALA A 114 -5.60 4.07 15.71
C ALA A 114 -6.76 4.61 14.84
N GLY A 115 -7.18 3.84 13.82
CA GLY A 115 -8.31 4.19 12.95
C GLY A 115 -9.70 4.07 13.57
N SER A 116 -9.83 3.29 14.64
CA SER A 116 -11.14 2.91 15.18
C SER A 116 -11.41 3.59 16.51
N SER A 117 -12.50 4.38 16.60
CA SER A 117 -12.98 4.90 17.88
C SER A 117 -13.59 3.81 18.79
N GLU A 118 -13.94 2.67 18.21
CA GLU A 118 -14.49 1.49 18.89
C GLU A 118 -13.49 0.32 18.83
N ASN A 119 -13.73 -0.73 19.61
CA ASN A 119 -12.87 -1.91 19.61
C ASN A 119 -12.92 -2.61 18.23
N PRO A 120 -11.82 -2.69 17.47
CA PRO A 120 -11.81 -3.29 16.13
C PRO A 120 -12.18 -4.77 16.11
N LEU A 121 -12.17 -5.43 17.27
CA LEU A 121 -12.59 -6.82 17.41
C LEU A 121 -14.10 -7.02 17.19
N ASP A 122 -14.91 -5.98 17.44
CA ASP A 122 -16.38 -6.06 17.31
C ASP A 122 -16.82 -6.03 15.84
N SER A 123 -16.09 -5.28 15.00
CA SER A 123 -16.30 -5.21 13.55
C SER A 123 -15.37 -6.13 12.75
N TRP A 124 -14.62 -7.02 13.42
CA TRP A 124 -13.61 -7.88 12.79
C TRP A 124 -14.10 -8.67 11.57
N PRO A 125 -15.29 -9.28 11.54
CA PRO A 125 -15.74 -10.03 10.37
C PRO A 125 -15.80 -9.19 9.08
N GLN A 126 -16.23 -7.93 9.19
CA GLN A 126 -16.30 -7.00 8.05
C GLN A 126 -14.91 -6.51 7.65
N LEU A 127 -14.08 -6.17 8.65
CA LEU A 127 -12.70 -5.77 8.44
C LEU A 127 -11.90 -6.89 7.76
N GLN A 128 -12.06 -8.13 8.20
CA GLN A 128 -11.37 -9.29 7.64
C GLN A 128 -11.68 -9.48 6.16
N THR A 129 -12.94 -9.30 5.73
CA THR A 129 -13.31 -9.35 4.31
C THR A 129 -12.59 -8.27 3.50
N HIS A 130 -12.59 -7.02 3.98
CA HIS A 130 -11.90 -5.94 3.27
C HIS A 130 -10.37 -6.14 3.21
N LEU A 131 -9.76 -6.64 4.29
CA LEU A 131 -8.34 -6.97 4.30
C LEU A 131 -8.04 -8.12 3.34
N ALA A 132 -8.89 -9.15 3.27
CA ALA A 132 -8.75 -10.24 2.31
C ALA A 132 -8.86 -9.75 0.86
N ASP A 133 -9.79 -8.85 0.55
CA ASP A 133 -9.94 -8.23 -0.77
C ASP A 133 -8.72 -7.40 -1.20
N MET A 134 -7.96 -6.87 -0.23
CA MET A 134 -6.67 -6.22 -0.46
C MET A 134 -5.51 -7.22 -0.67
N GLY A 135 -5.81 -8.51 -0.73
CA GLY A 135 -4.83 -9.57 -0.98
C GLY A 135 -4.07 -10.02 0.25
N MET A 136 -4.54 -9.74 1.47
CA MET A 136 -3.91 -10.26 2.69
C MET A 136 -4.25 -11.73 2.90
N ASN A 137 -3.24 -12.59 3.07
CA ASN A 137 -3.46 -14.02 3.32
C ASN A 137 -4.04 -14.31 4.72
N GLU A 138 -4.61 -15.50 4.89
CA GLU A 138 -5.23 -15.92 6.16
C GLU A 138 -4.26 -15.93 7.35
N MET A 139 -2.98 -16.25 7.14
CA MET A 139 -1.96 -16.28 8.19
C MET A 139 -1.70 -14.87 8.75
N LEU A 140 -1.61 -13.87 7.87
CA LEU A 140 -1.44 -12.48 8.22
C LEU A 140 -2.68 -11.95 8.93
N LEU A 141 -3.88 -12.27 8.43
CA LEU A 141 -5.15 -11.90 9.06
C LEU A 141 -5.28 -12.48 10.47
N ALA A 142 -4.95 -13.76 10.66
CA ALA A 142 -4.95 -14.39 11.97
C ALA A 142 -3.95 -13.74 12.94
N GLY A 143 -2.76 -13.39 12.43
CA GLY A 143 -1.74 -12.67 13.17
C GLY A 143 -2.19 -11.28 13.62
N ILE A 144 -2.77 -10.49 12.70
CA ILE A 144 -3.34 -9.18 13.00
C ILE A 144 -4.42 -9.30 14.09
N LYS A 145 -5.34 -10.28 13.96
CA LYS A 145 -6.37 -10.53 14.98
C LYS A 145 -5.77 -10.83 16.35
N ALA A 146 -4.68 -11.60 16.40
CA ALA A 146 -3.97 -11.87 17.65
C ALA A 146 -3.28 -10.62 18.21
N GLY A 147 -2.71 -9.78 17.34
CA GLY A 147 -2.14 -8.47 17.70
C GLY A 147 -3.18 -7.52 18.29
N LEU A 148 -4.40 -7.48 17.74
CA LEU A 148 -5.50 -6.66 18.25
C LEU A 148 -5.91 -7.04 19.68
N LYS A 149 -5.76 -8.31 20.06
CA LYS A 149 -6.04 -8.78 21.43
C LYS A 149 -4.95 -8.39 22.44
N GLN A 150 -3.76 -8.03 21.97
CA GLN A 150 -2.63 -7.65 22.82
C GLN A 150 -2.08 -6.29 22.37
N PRO A 151 -2.77 -5.18 22.70
CA PRO A 151 -2.32 -3.85 22.34
C PRO A 151 -0.92 -3.60 22.92
N ALA A 152 -0.01 -3.13 22.08
CA ALA A 152 1.33 -2.72 22.47
C ALA A 152 1.53 -1.25 22.09
N SER A 153 2.34 -0.53 22.87
CA SER A 153 2.67 0.86 22.54
C SER A 153 3.50 0.94 21.26
N LEU A 154 3.22 1.95 20.44
CA LEU A 154 3.90 2.18 19.18
C LEU A 154 5.43 2.31 19.37
N ASP A 155 5.86 3.05 20.40
CA ASP A 155 7.29 3.22 20.73
C ASP A 155 8.03 1.89 20.95
N ALA A 156 7.36 0.93 21.61
CA ALA A 156 7.94 -0.39 21.85
C ALA A 156 8.05 -1.22 20.57
N LEU A 157 7.10 -1.03 19.64
CA LEU A 157 7.08 -1.74 18.36
C LEU A 157 8.09 -1.18 17.35
N LEU A 158 8.33 0.13 17.38
CA LEU A 158 9.29 0.82 16.52
C LEU A 158 10.75 0.56 16.92
N LYS A 159 11.00 0.16 18.17
CA LYS A 159 12.36 -0.15 18.64
C LYS A 159 12.96 -1.34 17.87
N ASN A 160 14.14 -1.13 17.29
CA ASN A 160 14.87 -2.10 16.47
C ASN A 160 13.99 -2.67 15.33
N LEU A 161 13.18 -1.83 14.70
CA LEU A 161 12.38 -2.22 13.55
C LEU A 161 13.27 -2.31 12.31
N ASP A 162 13.22 -3.47 11.64
CA ASP A 162 13.93 -3.70 10.39
C ASP A 162 13.32 -2.81 9.29
N PRO A 163 14.11 -2.09 8.48
CA PRO A 163 13.61 -1.28 7.38
C PRO A 163 12.73 -2.04 6.38
N GLU A 164 13.01 -3.32 6.12
CA GLU A 164 12.17 -4.14 5.22
C GLU A 164 10.80 -4.39 5.84
N VAL A 165 10.75 -4.64 7.15
CA VAL A 165 9.50 -4.77 7.91
C VAL A 165 8.77 -3.44 7.98
N ALA A 166 9.47 -2.33 8.21
CA ALA A 166 8.89 -0.99 8.22
C ALA A 166 8.26 -0.63 6.88
N ALA A 167 8.95 -0.87 5.76
CA ALA A 167 8.42 -0.63 4.41
C ALA A 167 7.21 -1.50 4.10
N PHE A 168 7.26 -2.79 4.48
CA PHE A 168 6.14 -3.72 4.33
C PHE A 168 4.91 -3.27 5.13
N VAL A 169 5.10 -2.94 6.40
CA VAL A 169 4.03 -2.48 7.30
C VAL A 169 3.49 -1.13 6.85
N LEU A 170 4.33 -0.18 6.44
CA LEU A 170 3.89 1.14 5.99
C LEU A 170 3.00 1.04 4.75
N SER A 171 3.40 0.23 3.76
CA SER A 171 2.60 -0.01 2.55
C SER A 171 1.18 -0.52 2.88
N ARG A 172 1.10 -1.53 3.74
CA ARG A 172 -0.20 -2.08 4.18
C ARG A 172 -0.94 -1.17 5.15
N GLY A 173 -0.23 -0.46 6.02
CA GLY A 173 -0.78 0.48 6.98
C GLY A 173 -1.49 1.63 6.28
N ILE A 174 -0.90 2.18 5.22
CA ILE A 174 -1.54 3.20 4.38
C ILE A 174 -2.82 2.62 3.74
N ALA A 175 -2.77 1.40 3.20
CA ALA A 175 -3.95 0.77 2.62
C ALA A 175 -5.07 0.55 3.66
N ILE A 176 -4.72 0.17 4.88
CA ILE A 176 -5.63 0.00 6.01
C ILE A 176 -6.24 1.34 6.43
N ALA A 177 -5.43 2.37 6.66
CA ALA A 177 -5.90 3.70 7.07
C ALA A 177 -6.75 4.41 6.00
N LEU A 178 -6.76 3.89 4.77
CA LEU A 178 -7.60 4.39 3.69
C LEU A 178 -8.90 3.58 3.52
N LEU A 179 -9.18 2.58 4.36
CA LEU A 179 -10.37 1.73 4.25
C LEU A 179 -11.68 2.50 4.46
N ASP A 180 -11.78 3.23 5.56
CA ASP A 180 -12.87 4.17 5.83
C ASP A 180 -12.78 5.43 4.97
N ARG A 181 -11.68 5.52 4.22
CA ARG A 181 -11.31 6.66 3.41
C ARG A 181 -11.25 7.89 4.33
N GLN A 182 -10.60 7.88 5.48
CA GLN A 182 -10.22 9.08 6.22
C GLN A 182 -9.03 8.74 7.10
N ILE A 183 -7.87 9.33 6.84
CA ILE A 183 -6.75 9.21 7.78
C ILE A 183 -6.98 10.18 8.94
N ASN A 184 -7.24 9.63 10.13
CA ASN A 184 -7.37 10.44 11.34
C ASN A 184 -5.99 10.82 11.92
N GLN A 185 -5.97 11.66 12.97
CA GLN A 185 -4.70 12.16 13.52
C GLN A 185 -3.84 11.03 14.12
N ASP A 186 -4.45 10.06 14.79
CA ASP A 186 -3.74 8.96 15.44
C ASP A 186 -3.15 7.99 14.39
N GLU A 187 -3.86 7.76 13.29
CA GLU A 187 -3.34 7.02 12.14
C GLU A 187 -2.22 7.76 11.42
N ASP A 188 -2.37 9.07 11.19
CA ASP A 188 -1.34 9.91 10.59
C ASP A 188 -0.06 9.89 11.44
N ASP A 189 -0.19 9.98 12.75
CA ASP A 189 0.94 9.90 13.68
C ASP A 189 1.58 8.50 13.68
N ALA A 190 0.79 7.43 13.62
CA ALA A 190 1.31 6.07 13.49
C ALA A 190 2.07 5.84 12.17
N LEU A 191 1.51 6.33 11.05
CA LEU A 191 2.14 6.24 9.73
C LEU A 191 3.41 7.09 9.65
N LYS A 192 3.41 8.30 10.21
CA LYS A 192 4.60 9.15 10.31
C LYS A 192 5.70 8.53 11.15
N ALA A 193 5.34 7.89 12.26
CA ALA A 193 6.33 7.21 13.08
C ALA A 193 6.97 6.03 12.34
N LEU A 194 6.18 5.23 11.60
CA LEU A 194 6.69 4.20 10.70
C LEU A 194 7.58 4.77 9.59
N TYR A 195 7.19 5.91 9.01
CA TYR A 195 7.97 6.61 8.00
C TYR A 195 9.31 7.14 8.54
N SER A 196 9.34 7.65 9.77
CA SER A 196 10.56 8.16 10.40
C SER A 196 11.66 7.10 10.54
N VAL A 197 11.29 5.83 10.72
CA VAL A 197 12.24 4.70 10.73
C VAL A 197 12.89 4.50 9.37
N LEU A 198 12.20 4.82 8.27
CA LEU A 198 12.75 4.77 6.92
C LEU A 198 13.65 5.99 6.63
N GLU A 199 13.29 7.18 7.12
CA GLU A 199 14.08 8.41 6.94
C GLU A 199 15.39 8.42 7.74
N GLN A 200 15.42 7.85 8.94
CA GLN A 200 16.64 7.76 9.75
C GLN A 200 17.79 6.98 9.07
N ARG A 201 17.52 6.36 7.93
CA ARG A 201 18.48 5.64 7.08
C ARG A 201 18.88 6.40 5.81
N SER A 202 18.11 7.41 5.38
CA SER A 202 18.46 8.22 4.20
C SER A 202 19.43 9.36 4.53
N ALA A 203 19.71 9.60 5.82
CA ALA A 203 20.75 10.49 6.35
C ALA A 203 22.05 9.74 6.65
#